data_AF-R4TDM2-F1
#
_entry.id   AF-R4TDM2-F1
#
_cell.length_a   1.000
_cell.length_b   1.000
_cell.length_c   1.000
_cell.angle_alpha   90.00
_cell.angle_beta   90.00
_cell.angle_gamma   90.00
#
_symmetry.space_group_name_H-M   'P 1'
#
loop_
_entity.id
_entity.type
_entity.pdbx_description
1 polymer ?
#
loop_
_entity_poly.entity_id
_entity_poly.type
_entity_poly.pdbx_seq_one_letter_code
_entity_poly.pdbx_strand_id
1 'polypeptide(L)'
;MNDSSRRTFLRGAGLLGAGAAVSALPALGAPAASAAFGRGPDTEDGRFTLAVLPDTQYLFDADRGDPAPLDATLRYVTGGDENIVFLAHLGDLTENGQPGEFDQISRSFQHLDRRRFPYSTLAGNHDIKSSTDDQRGRTPYLDAFGPQRQRGSRTFRGASPDGYNSHHVFRAGGREWLLIALDWRPSAGGLGWARSVLARNPRLPAILTIHELVWADEAGQAQFSEFGQKVWDELVDGNDQIFLTLNGHYWPPGRMVKRNKAGHDVHLHITNYQDRYYGGGAMIRLYRFDLARNVIDVRTVSPWLADQAPRLNELQRQEIERTGPADYFSLEIDFESRFAGFAPVPVPPARPAERQLIRGTVAYWRFEGRDGAPVDGVRDLSGRGNDLVRVTLPGSAPEALRFSGEFSPRQPSRSSLRFDGGKKPARGGYLRTADSAPMNAETFARGYTIEAFVKLPEDFKDGKHSWAAIFGRQGSGGKAGKTGDDPGEPSATLSLSDGAAFQWAVFPVNQNGISTCWGHELALREWIHVAAVNDGRRTTLYVDGCAVLRNPKTPAAGIANPGGSWLIGAYAYDSIVEQAFHGWLGDVRVVGRALDPREFMLG
;
A
#
# COMPACT_ATOMS: atom_id res chain seq x y z
N MET A 1 36.07 34.48 19.40
CA MET A 1 36.63 33.54 20.40
C MET A 1 35.49 33.18 21.34
N ASN A 2 34.68 32.22 20.91
CA ASN A 2 34.73 30.79 21.24
C ASN A 2 34.05 30.47 22.58
N ASP A 3 32.84 29.92 22.44
CA ASP A 3 32.47 28.57 22.86
C ASP A 3 32.57 28.26 24.36
N SER A 4 31.42 27.95 24.99
CA SER A 4 31.23 26.98 26.10
C SER A 4 30.06 27.36 27.03
N SER A 5 28.82 27.01 26.68
CA SER A 5 27.78 26.68 27.68
C SER A 5 26.64 25.81 27.10
N ARG A 6 27.01 24.68 26.51
CA ARG A 6 26.13 23.52 26.29
C ARG A 6 26.74 22.32 26.99
N ARG A 7 26.25 21.94 28.18
CA ARG A 7 26.35 20.58 28.76
C ARG A 7 25.77 20.54 30.19
N THR A 8 24.47 20.39 30.34
CA THR A 8 23.88 19.61 31.45
C THR A 8 22.41 19.32 31.15
N PHE A 9 22.08 18.11 30.66
CA PHE A 9 20.91 17.32 31.10
C PHE A 9 20.81 15.98 30.33
N LEU A 10 21.79 15.09 30.49
CA LEU A 10 21.67 13.68 30.07
C LEU A 10 22.50 12.80 31.02
N ARG A 11 21.95 12.44 32.17
CA ARG A 11 22.32 11.25 32.96
C ARG A 11 21.13 10.83 33.81
N GLY A 12 20.57 9.67 33.53
CA GLY A 12 19.46 9.10 34.29
C GLY A 12 18.87 7.84 33.69
N ALA A 13 19.71 6.88 33.29
CA ALA A 13 19.28 5.51 33.05
C ALA A 13 20.26 4.54 33.73
N GLY A 14 19.71 3.60 34.50
CA GLY A 14 20.37 2.36 34.89
C GLY A 14 20.72 2.24 36.37
N LEU A 15 19.85 1.57 37.14
CA LEU A 15 20.17 0.43 38.04
C LEU A 15 19.05 0.21 39.07
N LEU A 16 18.09 -0.65 38.73
CA LEU A 16 17.32 -1.53 39.63
C LEU A 16 17.05 -2.76 38.76
N GLY A 17 17.65 -3.92 38.97
CA GLY A 17 17.64 -4.73 40.18
C GLY A 17 16.98 -6.04 39.76
N ALA A 18 17.78 -7.10 39.60
CA ALA A 18 17.28 -8.42 39.23
C ALA A 18 16.35 -8.95 40.33
N GLY A 19 15.06 -9.07 40.00
CA GLY A 19 14.05 -9.68 40.85
C GLY A 19 13.20 -10.60 39.99
N ALA A 20 13.29 -11.90 40.25
CA ALA A 20 12.46 -12.90 39.61
C ALA A 20 10.99 -12.65 39.95
N ALA A 21 10.19 -12.34 38.94
CA ALA A 21 8.73 -12.37 39.01
C ALA A 21 8.24 -13.28 37.88
N VAL A 22 7.72 -14.44 38.26
CA VAL A 22 6.98 -15.35 37.37
C VAL A 22 5.66 -14.65 37.04
N SER A 23 5.62 -13.93 35.94
CA SER A 23 4.38 -13.40 35.37
C SER A 23 3.79 -14.45 34.45
N ALA A 24 2.73 -15.12 34.90
CA ALA A 24 1.85 -15.89 34.03
C ALA A 24 1.32 -14.96 32.92
N LEU A 25 1.69 -15.24 31.68
CA LEU A 25 1.09 -14.61 30.52
C LEU A 25 -0.39 -15.02 30.48
N PRO A 26 -1.34 -14.09 30.39
CA PRO A 26 -2.67 -14.47 29.95
C PRO A 26 -2.51 -14.91 28.49
N ALA A 27 -2.83 -16.18 28.23
CA ALA A 27 -3.03 -16.64 26.86
C ALA A 27 -4.12 -15.74 26.26
N LEU A 28 -3.70 -14.78 25.43
CA LEU A 28 -4.62 -14.08 24.55
C LEU A 28 -5.12 -15.14 23.59
N GLY A 29 -6.28 -15.70 23.89
CA GLY A 29 -7.01 -16.53 22.96
C GLY A 29 -7.16 -15.73 21.67
N ALA A 30 -6.58 -16.25 20.60
CA ALA A 30 -6.87 -15.75 19.26
C ALA A 30 -8.40 -15.71 19.13
N PRO A 31 -8.99 -14.61 18.60
CA PRO A 31 -10.41 -14.66 18.30
C PRO A 31 -10.57 -15.79 17.29
N ALA A 32 -11.38 -16.79 17.65
CA ALA A 32 -11.81 -17.80 16.70
C ALA A 32 -12.47 -17.04 15.54
N ALA A 33 -11.77 -16.96 14.42
CA ALA A 33 -12.35 -16.50 13.18
C ALA A 33 -13.52 -17.45 12.90
N SER A 34 -14.73 -16.93 13.06
CA SER A 34 -15.93 -17.58 12.52
C SER A 34 -15.72 -17.61 11.02
N ALA A 35 -15.22 -18.73 10.50
CA ALA A 35 -15.12 -19.00 9.07
C ALA A 35 -16.53 -18.85 8.49
N ALA A 36 -16.77 -17.73 7.81
CA ALA A 36 -17.97 -17.49 7.04
C ALA A 36 -17.90 -18.37 5.78
N PHE A 37 -18.13 -19.67 5.95
CA PHE A 37 -18.32 -20.58 4.84
C PHE A 37 -19.50 -20.10 4.01
N GLY A 38 -19.23 -19.52 2.83
CA GLY A 38 -20.26 -19.20 1.84
C GLY A 38 -20.13 -17.88 1.11
N ARG A 39 -19.22 -16.97 1.49
CA ARG A 39 -18.96 -15.76 0.70
C ARG A 39 -17.81 -16.04 -0.28
N GLY A 40 -18.05 -15.84 -1.58
CA GLY A 40 -16.97 -15.83 -2.57
C GLY A 40 -15.93 -14.73 -2.27
N PRO A 41 -14.79 -14.72 -2.97
CA PRO A 41 -13.74 -13.74 -2.73
C PRO A 41 -14.25 -12.30 -2.83
N ASP A 42 -13.73 -11.42 -1.96
CA ASP A 42 -14.03 -9.99 -2.00
C ASP A 42 -13.14 -9.32 -3.05
N THR A 43 -13.74 -9.01 -4.20
CA THR A 43 -13.03 -8.42 -5.33
C THR A 43 -12.76 -6.92 -5.18
N GLU A 44 -13.35 -6.28 -4.17
CA GLU A 44 -13.14 -4.85 -3.87
C GLU A 44 -12.10 -4.63 -2.78
N ASP A 45 -11.76 -5.65 -1.97
CA ASP A 45 -10.67 -5.54 -0.99
C ASP A 45 -9.34 -5.28 -1.71
N GLY A 46 -8.65 -4.21 -1.28
CA GLY A 46 -7.29 -3.86 -1.74
C GLY A 46 -6.24 -4.91 -1.39
N ARG A 47 -6.60 -5.91 -0.58
CA ARG A 47 -5.81 -7.12 -0.31
C ARG A 47 -6.49 -8.35 -0.88
N PHE A 48 -5.81 -9.03 -1.80
CA PHE A 48 -6.30 -10.24 -2.45
C PHE A 48 -5.15 -11.18 -2.80
N THR A 49 -5.45 -12.44 -3.09
CA THR A 49 -4.42 -13.46 -3.30
C THR A 49 -4.60 -14.18 -4.63
N LEU A 50 -3.51 -14.28 -5.41
CA LEU A 50 -3.37 -15.24 -6.49
C LEU A 50 -2.68 -16.50 -5.94
N ALA A 51 -3.36 -17.64 -6.00
CA ALA A 51 -2.74 -18.92 -5.64
C ALA A 51 -2.07 -19.53 -6.88
N VAL A 52 -0.89 -20.10 -6.69
CA VAL A 52 -0.08 -20.74 -7.73
C VAL A 52 0.22 -22.17 -7.30
N LEU A 53 -0.17 -23.14 -8.12
CA LEU A 53 0.01 -24.56 -7.87
C LEU A 53 0.92 -25.15 -8.97
N PRO A 54 2.18 -25.46 -8.64
CA PRO A 54 3.11 -26.05 -9.60
C PRO A 54 3.12 -27.58 -9.58
N ASP A 55 3.35 -28.17 -10.75
CA ASP A 55 3.96 -29.50 -10.98
C ASP A 55 3.47 -30.59 -10.00
N THR A 56 2.21 -31.02 -10.16
CA THR A 56 1.55 -32.02 -9.29
C THR A 56 1.80 -33.46 -9.73
N GLN A 57 2.53 -33.65 -10.81
CA GLN A 57 2.71 -34.90 -11.55
C GLN A 57 2.95 -36.15 -10.69
N TYR A 58 3.80 -36.10 -9.66
CA TYR A 58 4.10 -37.27 -8.82
C TYR A 58 2.92 -37.71 -7.94
N LEU A 59 1.89 -36.88 -7.78
CA LEU A 59 0.62 -37.29 -7.16
C LEU A 59 -0.26 -38.10 -8.13
N PHE A 60 0.08 -38.13 -9.41
CA PHE A 60 -0.66 -38.77 -10.50
C PHE A 60 0.30 -39.51 -11.44
N ASP A 61 1.03 -40.48 -10.89
CA ASP A 61 1.92 -41.41 -11.61
C ASP A 61 1.27 -42.81 -11.68
N ALA A 62 0.59 -43.08 -12.79
CA ALA A 62 -0.07 -44.35 -13.10
C ALA A 62 -0.90 -44.92 -11.91
N ASP A 63 -0.43 -46.02 -11.30
CA ASP A 63 -1.04 -46.71 -10.16
C ASP A 63 -0.45 -46.35 -8.80
N ARG A 64 0.41 -45.31 -8.74
CA ARG A 64 1.17 -44.86 -7.57
C ARG A 64 0.73 -43.49 -7.03
N GLY A 65 -0.35 -42.93 -7.58
CA GLY A 65 -0.86 -41.62 -7.20
C GLY A 65 -1.66 -41.58 -5.90
N ASP A 66 -1.73 -40.39 -5.29
CA ASP A 66 -2.63 -40.07 -4.17
C ASP A 66 -3.24 -38.67 -4.41
N PRO A 67 -4.56 -38.56 -4.66
CA PRO A 67 -5.22 -37.28 -4.86
C PRO A 67 -5.45 -36.49 -3.56
N ALA A 68 -5.28 -37.11 -2.38
CA ALA A 68 -5.63 -36.49 -1.10
C ALA A 68 -4.93 -35.15 -0.83
N PRO A 69 -3.63 -34.96 -1.17
CA PRO A 69 -2.98 -33.66 -1.02
C PRO A 69 -3.62 -32.59 -1.90
N LEU A 70 -3.86 -32.90 -3.19
CA LEU A 70 -4.49 -31.95 -4.10
C LEU A 70 -5.92 -31.60 -3.66
N ASP A 71 -6.72 -32.59 -3.25
CA ASP A 71 -8.08 -32.36 -2.77
C ASP A 71 -8.13 -31.42 -1.55
N ALA A 72 -7.17 -31.55 -0.62
CA ALA A 72 -7.05 -30.65 0.52
C ALA A 72 -6.67 -29.22 0.08
N THR A 73 -5.68 -29.10 -0.80
CA THR A 73 -5.25 -27.81 -1.37
C THR A 73 -6.39 -27.10 -2.11
N LEU A 74 -7.16 -27.80 -2.94
CA LEU A 74 -8.30 -27.21 -3.66
C LEU A 74 -9.45 -26.81 -2.72
N ARG A 75 -9.65 -27.54 -1.61
CA ARG A 75 -10.57 -27.10 -0.53
C ARG A 75 -10.10 -25.81 0.10
N TYR A 76 -8.82 -25.73 0.48
CA TYR A 76 -8.21 -24.53 1.07
C TYR A 76 -8.36 -23.29 0.19
N VAL A 77 -8.08 -23.41 -1.12
CA VAL A 77 -8.21 -22.30 -2.09
C VAL A 77 -9.61 -21.67 -2.07
N THR A 78 -10.62 -22.47 -1.77
CA THR A 78 -12.02 -22.04 -1.73
C THR A 78 -12.55 -21.77 -0.31
N GLY A 79 -11.68 -21.78 0.71
CA GLY A 79 -12.04 -21.64 2.13
C GLY A 79 -12.34 -20.21 2.59
N GLY A 80 -11.82 -19.19 1.90
CA GLY A 80 -12.17 -17.78 2.09
C GLY A 80 -11.21 -16.93 2.94
N ASP A 81 -10.42 -17.54 3.83
CA ASP A 81 -9.60 -16.81 4.82
C ASP A 81 -8.48 -15.94 4.20
N GLU A 82 -7.99 -16.33 3.02
CA GLU A 82 -6.87 -15.67 2.33
C GLU A 82 -7.30 -14.70 1.23
N ASN A 83 -8.62 -14.53 1.02
CA ASN A 83 -9.19 -13.83 -0.13
C ASN A 83 -8.54 -14.26 -1.48
N ILE A 84 -8.48 -15.58 -1.74
CA ILE A 84 -7.93 -16.09 -3.00
C ILE A 84 -8.95 -15.86 -4.12
N VAL A 85 -8.56 -15.06 -5.11
CA VAL A 85 -9.44 -14.64 -6.23
C VAL A 85 -9.27 -15.53 -7.46
N PHE A 86 -8.15 -16.22 -7.57
CA PHE A 86 -7.77 -17.01 -8.73
C PHE A 86 -6.72 -18.07 -8.38
N LEU A 87 -6.78 -19.24 -9.01
CA LEU A 87 -5.75 -20.29 -8.96
C LEU A 87 -5.09 -20.49 -10.32
N ALA A 88 -3.77 -20.42 -10.41
CA ALA A 88 -3.01 -20.74 -11.62
C ALA A 88 -2.19 -22.03 -11.44
N HIS A 89 -2.48 -23.06 -12.23
CA HIS A 89 -1.64 -24.26 -12.32
C HIS A 89 -0.53 -24.06 -13.35
N LEU A 90 0.72 -24.43 -13.03
CA LEU A 90 1.90 -24.14 -13.87
C LEU A 90 2.33 -25.27 -14.81
N GLY A 91 1.47 -26.26 -15.05
CA GLY A 91 1.78 -27.43 -15.88
C GLY A 91 2.27 -28.62 -15.09
N ASP A 92 2.60 -29.69 -15.81
CA ASP A 92 2.87 -31.03 -15.28
C ASP A 92 1.82 -31.46 -14.24
N LEU A 93 0.58 -31.50 -14.73
CA LEU A 93 -0.57 -32.00 -13.97
C LEU A 93 -0.39 -33.48 -13.62
N THR A 94 0.18 -34.24 -14.57
CA THR A 94 0.33 -35.70 -14.53
C THR A 94 1.76 -36.10 -14.88
N GLU A 95 2.20 -37.29 -14.47
CA GLU A 95 3.58 -37.75 -14.70
C GLU A 95 3.83 -38.31 -16.11
N ASN A 96 2.83 -38.93 -16.73
CA ASN A 96 3.02 -39.66 -17.98
C ASN A 96 2.04 -39.23 -19.09
N GLY A 97 1.23 -38.19 -18.85
CA GLY A 97 0.28 -37.65 -19.82
C GLY A 97 -0.81 -38.66 -20.22
N GLN A 98 -1.05 -39.68 -19.38
CA GLN A 98 -1.97 -40.77 -19.73
C GLN A 98 -3.43 -40.40 -19.45
N PRO A 99 -4.40 -40.87 -20.25
CA PRO A 99 -5.82 -40.63 -19.99
C PRO A 99 -6.26 -40.99 -18.56
N GLY A 100 -5.75 -42.10 -18.01
CA GLY A 100 -6.08 -42.53 -16.65
C GLY A 100 -5.56 -41.61 -15.55
N GLU A 101 -4.42 -40.92 -15.77
CA GLU A 101 -3.89 -39.92 -14.83
C GLU A 101 -4.72 -38.64 -14.92
N PHE A 102 -5.05 -38.20 -16.14
CA PHE A 102 -5.94 -37.06 -16.36
C PHE A 102 -7.33 -37.28 -15.76
N ASP A 103 -7.88 -38.49 -15.85
CA ASP A 103 -9.13 -38.84 -15.20
C ASP A 103 -9.04 -38.71 -13.67
N GLN A 104 -7.90 -39.04 -13.07
CA GLN A 104 -7.67 -38.91 -11.63
C GLN A 104 -7.61 -37.46 -11.20
N ILE A 105 -6.71 -36.65 -11.76
CA ILE A 105 -6.58 -35.24 -11.39
C ILE A 105 -7.82 -34.42 -11.77
N SER A 106 -8.49 -34.77 -12.88
CA SER A 106 -9.72 -34.10 -13.28
C SER A 106 -10.82 -34.22 -12.23
N ARG A 107 -10.91 -35.37 -11.52
CA ARG A 107 -11.85 -35.57 -10.41
C ARG A 107 -11.58 -34.60 -9.24
N SER A 108 -10.32 -34.37 -8.88
CA SER A 108 -9.97 -33.38 -7.85
C SER A 108 -10.43 -31.97 -8.24
N PHE A 109 -10.19 -31.57 -9.48
CA PHE A 109 -10.59 -30.24 -9.97
C PHE A 109 -12.11 -30.04 -10.12
N GLN A 110 -12.93 -31.12 -10.09
CA GLN A 110 -14.40 -30.97 -10.06
C GLN A 110 -14.88 -30.16 -8.85
N HIS A 111 -14.10 -30.11 -7.77
CA HIS A 111 -14.37 -29.24 -6.63
C HIS A 111 -14.43 -27.76 -7.04
N LEU A 112 -13.46 -27.29 -7.85
CA LEU A 112 -13.45 -25.92 -8.36
C LEU A 112 -14.57 -25.69 -9.38
N ASP A 113 -14.80 -26.65 -10.28
CA ASP A 113 -15.84 -26.59 -11.30
C ASP A 113 -17.23 -26.38 -10.68
N ARG A 114 -17.57 -27.19 -9.67
CA ARG A 114 -18.86 -27.13 -8.96
C ARG A 114 -19.06 -25.80 -8.23
N ARG A 115 -17.97 -25.21 -7.73
CA ARG A 115 -17.96 -23.90 -7.07
C ARG A 115 -17.85 -22.73 -8.05
N ARG A 116 -17.65 -23.01 -9.35
CA ARG A 116 -17.33 -22.02 -10.40
C ARG A 116 -16.16 -21.12 -9.99
N PHE A 117 -15.21 -21.69 -9.26
CA PHE A 117 -14.05 -20.95 -8.78
C PHE A 117 -13.12 -20.63 -9.97
N PRO A 118 -12.60 -19.41 -10.11
CA PRO A 118 -11.68 -19.06 -11.20
C PRO A 118 -10.35 -19.80 -11.11
N TYR A 119 -9.98 -20.51 -12.18
CA TYR A 119 -8.63 -21.07 -12.30
C TYR A 119 -8.18 -21.14 -13.75
N SER A 120 -6.88 -21.30 -13.96
CA SER A 120 -6.26 -21.65 -15.22
C SER A 120 -5.36 -22.88 -15.07
N THR A 121 -5.21 -23.61 -16.16
CA THR A 121 -4.24 -24.69 -16.32
C THR A 121 -3.50 -24.48 -17.63
N LEU A 122 -2.30 -25.03 -17.71
CA LEU A 122 -1.49 -25.15 -18.92
C LEU A 122 -0.85 -26.56 -18.91
N ALA A 123 -0.41 -27.10 -20.06
CA ALA A 123 0.26 -28.40 -20.07
C ALA A 123 1.76 -28.20 -19.81
N GLY A 124 2.39 -29.16 -19.12
CA GLY A 124 3.84 -29.25 -19.03
C GLY A 124 4.43 -30.37 -19.91
N ASN A 125 5.73 -30.62 -19.79
CA ASN A 125 6.40 -31.62 -20.63
C ASN A 125 6.02 -33.06 -20.30
N HIS A 126 5.46 -33.33 -19.12
CA HIS A 126 4.95 -34.65 -18.71
C HIS A 126 3.50 -34.87 -19.15
N ASP A 127 2.73 -33.80 -19.36
CA ASP A 127 1.33 -33.86 -19.77
C ASP A 127 1.14 -34.19 -21.25
N ILE A 128 2.15 -33.93 -22.07
CA ILE A 128 2.13 -34.08 -23.53
C ILE A 128 3.42 -34.71 -24.05
N LYS A 129 3.49 -34.98 -25.36
CA LYS A 129 4.76 -35.39 -25.98
C LYS A 129 5.73 -34.20 -25.99
N SER A 130 6.67 -34.15 -25.06
CA SER A 130 7.59 -33.03 -24.84
C SER A 130 8.40 -32.57 -26.08
N SER A 131 8.57 -33.44 -27.07
CA SER A 131 9.22 -33.12 -28.35
C SER A 131 8.34 -32.31 -29.32
N THR A 132 7.12 -31.95 -28.95
CA THR A 132 6.20 -31.17 -29.80
C THR A 132 5.83 -29.83 -29.15
N ASP A 133 5.14 -28.97 -29.90
CA ASP A 133 4.55 -27.70 -29.45
C ASP A 133 3.00 -27.77 -29.51
N ASP A 134 2.33 -26.65 -29.25
CA ASP A 134 0.86 -26.53 -29.23
C ASP A 134 0.16 -26.91 -30.55
N GLN A 135 0.90 -27.21 -31.63
CA GLN A 135 0.36 -27.71 -32.89
C GLN A 135 0.22 -29.24 -32.94
N ARG A 136 0.42 -29.92 -31.81
CA ARG A 136 0.40 -31.39 -31.66
C ARG A 136 -0.97 -32.08 -31.86
N GLY A 137 -2.05 -31.32 -32.03
CA GLY A 137 -3.40 -31.85 -32.16
C GLY A 137 -4.01 -32.26 -30.80
N ARG A 138 -5.01 -33.15 -30.83
CA ARG A 138 -5.75 -33.56 -29.62
C ARG A 138 -4.90 -34.41 -28.68
N THR A 139 -4.95 -34.13 -27.38
CA THR A 139 -4.27 -34.88 -26.31
C THR A 139 -5.21 -35.16 -25.14
N PRO A 140 -4.87 -36.12 -24.25
CA PRO A 140 -5.59 -36.33 -23.01
C PRO A 140 -5.71 -35.07 -22.13
N TYR A 141 -4.69 -34.21 -22.14
CA TYR A 141 -4.74 -32.89 -21.51
C TYR A 141 -5.92 -32.04 -22.03
N LEU A 142 -6.05 -31.87 -23.35
CA LEU A 142 -7.15 -31.09 -23.92
C LEU A 142 -8.52 -31.71 -23.64
N ASP A 143 -8.61 -33.04 -23.55
CA ASP A 143 -9.85 -33.72 -23.23
C ASP A 143 -10.31 -33.43 -21.79
N ALA A 144 -9.37 -33.34 -20.83
CA ALA A 144 -9.67 -33.14 -19.42
C ALA A 144 -9.67 -31.67 -18.97
N PHE A 145 -8.84 -30.82 -19.57
CA PHE A 145 -8.58 -29.44 -19.14
C PHE A 145 -8.69 -28.40 -20.27
N GLY A 146 -9.12 -28.82 -21.47
CA GLY A 146 -9.32 -27.92 -22.60
C GLY A 146 -10.41 -26.87 -22.37
N PRO A 147 -10.56 -25.93 -23.34
CA PRO A 147 -11.44 -24.77 -23.22
C PRO A 147 -12.90 -25.08 -22.88
N GLN A 148 -13.38 -26.27 -23.23
CA GLN A 148 -14.75 -26.73 -22.96
C GLN A 148 -15.05 -26.73 -21.46
N ARG A 149 -14.09 -27.13 -20.62
CA ARG A 149 -14.23 -27.14 -19.16
C ARG A 149 -14.39 -25.73 -18.58
N GLN A 150 -13.66 -24.78 -19.14
CA GLN A 150 -13.62 -23.39 -18.67
C GLN A 150 -14.83 -22.54 -19.10
N ARG A 151 -15.73 -23.05 -19.96
CA ARG A 151 -16.89 -22.29 -20.47
C ARG A 151 -17.83 -21.76 -19.38
N GLY A 152 -17.89 -22.42 -18.23
CA GLY A 152 -18.70 -22.00 -17.08
C GLY A 152 -18.04 -20.98 -16.16
N SER A 153 -16.75 -20.67 -16.38
CA SER A 153 -15.96 -19.73 -15.58
C SER A 153 -16.30 -18.28 -15.95
N ARG A 154 -16.44 -17.42 -14.94
CA ARG A 154 -16.69 -15.98 -15.14
C ARG A 154 -15.46 -15.22 -15.62
N THR A 155 -14.27 -15.79 -15.45
CA THR A 155 -13.01 -15.12 -15.79
C THR A 155 -12.47 -15.56 -17.14
N PHE A 156 -12.84 -16.75 -17.64
CA PHE A 156 -12.41 -17.23 -18.95
C PHE A 156 -12.86 -16.27 -20.06
N ARG A 157 -11.93 -15.88 -20.94
CA ARG A 157 -12.20 -14.97 -22.07
C ARG A 157 -11.88 -15.57 -23.42
N GLY A 158 -11.10 -16.65 -23.46
CA GLY A 158 -10.89 -17.42 -24.68
C GLY A 158 -9.58 -18.21 -24.66
N ALA A 159 -9.43 -19.05 -25.68
CA ALA A 159 -8.25 -19.88 -25.89
C ALA A 159 -7.66 -19.68 -27.30
N SER A 160 -6.45 -20.18 -27.53
CA SER A 160 -5.89 -20.34 -28.87
C SER A 160 -6.75 -21.28 -29.72
N PRO A 161 -6.68 -21.22 -31.06
CA PRO A 161 -7.46 -22.10 -31.94
C PRO A 161 -7.22 -23.60 -31.68
N ASP A 162 -5.99 -23.97 -31.33
CA ASP A 162 -5.60 -25.33 -30.92
C ASP A 162 -6.07 -25.72 -29.50
N GLY A 163 -6.44 -24.74 -28.68
CA GLY A 163 -6.98 -24.93 -27.33
C GLY A 163 -5.96 -25.02 -26.19
N TYR A 164 -4.66 -25.01 -26.47
CA TYR A 164 -3.62 -25.20 -25.44
C TYR A 164 -3.29 -23.93 -24.63
N ASN A 165 -3.49 -22.76 -25.23
CA ASN A 165 -3.26 -21.48 -24.57
C ASN A 165 -4.59 -20.86 -24.16
N SER A 166 -4.67 -20.22 -23.01
CA SER A 166 -5.89 -19.59 -22.50
C SER A 166 -5.63 -18.24 -21.86
N HIS A 167 -6.66 -17.39 -21.81
CA HIS A 167 -6.59 -16.15 -21.07
C HIS A 167 -7.85 -15.90 -20.26
N HIS A 168 -7.64 -15.25 -19.13
CA HIS A 168 -8.64 -14.96 -18.14
C HIS A 168 -8.55 -13.49 -17.73
N VAL A 169 -9.70 -12.89 -17.46
CA VAL A 169 -9.78 -11.56 -16.82
C VAL A 169 -10.53 -11.72 -15.51
N PHE A 170 -9.87 -11.39 -14.40
CA PHE A 170 -10.45 -11.46 -13.06
C PHE A 170 -10.43 -10.08 -12.39
N ARG A 171 -11.39 -9.83 -11.49
CA ARG A 171 -11.50 -8.58 -10.73
C ARG A 171 -10.97 -8.78 -9.32
N ALA A 172 -10.10 -7.89 -8.87
CA ALA A 172 -9.55 -7.88 -7.51
C ALA A 172 -8.96 -6.50 -7.18
N GLY A 173 -9.01 -6.06 -5.92
CA GLY A 173 -8.55 -4.72 -5.53
C GLY A 173 -9.26 -3.59 -6.29
N GLY A 174 -10.55 -3.78 -6.63
CA GLY A 174 -11.34 -2.81 -7.37
C GLY A 174 -11.00 -2.66 -8.86
N ARG A 175 -10.06 -3.46 -9.40
CA ARG A 175 -9.62 -3.41 -10.81
C ARG A 175 -9.61 -4.77 -11.49
N GLU A 176 -9.51 -4.76 -12.82
CA GLU A 176 -9.38 -5.97 -13.63
C GLU A 176 -7.91 -6.30 -13.91
N TRP A 177 -7.60 -7.61 -13.92
CA TRP A 177 -6.28 -8.18 -14.15
C TRP A 177 -6.38 -9.21 -15.27
N LEU A 178 -5.38 -9.23 -16.16
CA LEU A 178 -5.25 -10.22 -17.22
C LEU A 178 -4.32 -11.33 -16.76
N LEU A 179 -4.73 -12.58 -16.90
CA LEU A 179 -3.86 -13.74 -16.79
C LEU A 179 -3.83 -14.48 -18.13
N ILE A 180 -2.63 -14.73 -18.65
CA ILE A 180 -2.42 -15.53 -19.87
C ILE A 180 -1.68 -16.79 -19.46
N ALA A 181 -2.27 -17.95 -19.74
CA ALA A 181 -1.68 -19.26 -19.52
C ALA A 181 -1.24 -19.87 -20.86
N LEU A 182 0.05 -20.08 -21.01
CA LEU A 182 0.68 -20.62 -22.22
C LEU A 182 1.18 -22.04 -22.00
N ASP A 183 1.08 -22.84 -23.05
CA ASP A 183 1.44 -24.26 -23.09
C ASP A 183 2.93 -24.54 -22.75
N TRP A 184 3.29 -25.82 -22.69
CA TRP A 184 4.68 -26.26 -22.85
C TRP A 184 5.21 -25.83 -24.22
N ARG A 185 6.25 -24.99 -24.20
CA ARG A 185 7.00 -24.52 -25.38
C ARG A 185 6.08 -24.17 -26.56
N PRO A 186 5.18 -23.17 -26.41
CA PRO A 186 4.23 -22.81 -27.45
C PRO A 186 4.93 -22.43 -28.76
N SER A 187 4.28 -22.73 -29.88
CA SER A 187 4.78 -22.36 -31.20
C SER A 187 4.87 -20.84 -31.36
N ALA A 188 5.50 -20.39 -32.45
CA ALA A 188 5.42 -18.98 -32.86
C ALA A 188 3.97 -18.49 -33.03
N GLY A 189 3.05 -19.40 -33.40
CA GLY A 189 1.61 -19.13 -33.46
C GLY A 189 1.00 -18.90 -32.09
N GLY A 190 1.33 -19.72 -31.09
CA GLY A 190 0.91 -19.53 -29.69
C GLY A 190 1.40 -18.21 -29.10
N LEU A 191 2.68 -17.87 -29.30
CA LEU A 191 3.23 -16.57 -28.88
C LEU A 191 2.57 -15.40 -29.64
N GLY A 192 2.28 -15.56 -30.93
CA GLY A 192 1.53 -14.60 -31.72
C GLY A 192 0.10 -14.38 -31.21
N TRP A 193 -0.57 -15.47 -30.82
CA TRP A 193 -1.87 -15.40 -30.18
C TRP A 193 -1.81 -14.64 -28.85
N ALA A 194 -0.81 -14.89 -28.01
CA ALA A 194 -0.63 -14.19 -26.73
C ALA A 194 -0.45 -12.67 -26.94
N ARG A 195 0.37 -12.26 -27.93
CA ARG A 195 0.50 -10.85 -28.33
C ARG A 195 -0.84 -10.25 -28.75
N SER A 196 -1.66 -11.00 -29.50
CA SER A 196 -3.00 -10.53 -29.91
C SER A 196 -3.96 -10.37 -28.73
N VAL A 197 -3.80 -11.14 -27.66
CA VAL A 197 -4.60 -11.01 -26.44
C VAL A 197 -4.22 -9.72 -25.71
N LEU A 198 -2.92 -9.46 -25.53
CA LEU A 198 -2.42 -8.23 -24.91
C LEU A 198 -2.89 -6.99 -25.69
N ALA A 199 -2.71 -7.00 -27.02
CA ALA A 199 -3.14 -5.91 -27.89
C ALA A 199 -4.65 -5.61 -27.83
N ARG A 200 -5.50 -6.62 -27.61
CA ARG A 200 -6.95 -6.44 -27.44
C ARG A 200 -7.36 -6.01 -26.04
N ASN A 201 -6.45 -6.11 -25.06
CA ASN A 201 -6.69 -5.75 -23.67
C ASN A 201 -5.67 -4.70 -23.18
N PRO A 202 -5.44 -3.58 -23.90
CA PRO A 202 -4.27 -2.72 -23.70
C PRO A 202 -4.20 -2.03 -22.34
N ARG A 203 -5.31 -2.03 -21.58
CA ARG A 203 -5.44 -1.36 -20.28
C ARG A 203 -5.40 -2.31 -19.07
N LEU A 204 -5.06 -3.58 -19.27
CA LEU A 204 -5.04 -4.56 -18.19
C LEU A 204 -3.60 -4.90 -17.80
N PRO A 205 -3.21 -4.76 -16.52
CA PRO A 205 -1.99 -5.36 -16.01
C PRO A 205 -2.04 -6.87 -16.19
N ALA A 206 -0.95 -7.47 -16.66
CA ALA A 206 -0.90 -8.85 -17.11
C ALA A 206 0.06 -9.70 -16.28
N ILE A 207 -0.42 -10.89 -15.91
CA ILE A 207 0.35 -11.98 -15.32
C ILE A 207 0.47 -13.08 -16.38
N LEU A 208 1.70 -13.53 -16.65
CA LEU A 208 1.98 -14.60 -17.60
C LEU A 208 2.33 -15.87 -16.83
N THR A 209 1.59 -16.96 -17.08
CA THR A 209 1.95 -18.30 -16.62
C THR A 209 2.35 -19.14 -17.82
N ILE A 210 3.47 -19.84 -17.74
CA ILE A 210 4.00 -20.70 -18.80
C ILE A 210 4.77 -21.84 -18.15
N HIS A 211 4.90 -23.02 -18.77
CA HIS A 211 5.63 -24.11 -18.11
C HIS A 211 7.15 -23.85 -18.04
N GLU A 212 7.74 -23.31 -19.11
CA GLU A 212 9.19 -23.05 -19.19
C GLU A 212 9.50 -21.57 -19.48
N LEU A 213 10.30 -20.94 -18.61
CA LEU A 213 10.81 -19.58 -18.83
C LEU A 213 12.17 -19.33 -18.16
N VAL A 214 12.24 -19.31 -16.83
CA VAL A 214 13.51 -19.23 -16.11
C VAL A 214 13.79 -20.54 -15.38
N TRP A 215 15.03 -20.76 -14.95
CA TRP A 215 15.47 -21.81 -14.04
C TRP A 215 16.41 -21.18 -13.00
N ALA A 216 16.57 -21.79 -11.82
CA ALA A 216 17.45 -21.25 -10.79
C ALA A 216 18.51 -22.22 -10.31
N ASP A 217 19.58 -21.67 -9.75
CA ASP A 217 20.57 -22.41 -8.99
C ASP A 217 20.09 -22.68 -7.55
N GLU A 218 20.92 -23.38 -6.76
CA GLU A 218 20.62 -23.68 -5.34
C GLU A 218 20.47 -22.43 -4.46
N ALA A 219 21.04 -21.29 -4.88
CA ALA A 219 20.88 -20.01 -4.19
C ALA A 219 19.55 -19.31 -4.54
N GLY A 220 18.76 -19.87 -5.44
CA GLY A 220 17.49 -19.33 -5.92
C GLY A 220 17.67 -18.16 -6.88
N GLN A 221 18.86 -17.98 -7.48
CA GLN A 221 19.11 -16.99 -8.51
C GLN A 221 18.66 -17.53 -9.85
N ALA A 222 17.65 -16.88 -10.45
CA ALA A 222 17.09 -17.34 -11.71
C ALA A 222 17.78 -16.74 -12.94
N GLN A 223 17.79 -17.50 -14.03
CA GLN A 223 18.20 -17.07 -15.36
C GLN A 223 17.34 -17.76 -16.43
N PHE A 224 17.31 -17.20 -17.65
CA PHE A 224 16.50 -17.76 -18.73
C PHE A 224 17.00 -19.14 -19.14
N SER A 225 16.05 -20.04 -19.47
CA SER A 225 16.36 -21.15 -20.35
C SER A 225 16.53 -20.65 -21.80
N GLU A 226 17.02 -21.49 -22.70
CA GLU A 226 17.11 -21.14 -24.11
C GLU A 226 15.73 -20.77 -24.69
N PHE A 227 14.71 -21.58 -24.42
CA PHE A 227 13.35 -21.27 -24.84
C PHE A 227 12.79 -20.04 -24.12
N GLY A 228 13.07 -19.88 -22.83
CA GLY A 228 12.62 -18.75 -22.06
C GLY A 228 13.20 -17.41 -22.54
N GLN A 229 14.44 -17.40 -23.03
CA GLN A 229 15.03 -16.22 -23.66
C GLN A 229 14.21 -15.81 -24.90
N LYS A 230 13.77 -16.78 -25.72
CA LYS A 230 12.88 -16.53 -26.85
C LYS A 230 11.54 -15.93 -26.42
N VAL A 231 10.92 -16.45 -25.35
CA VAL A 231 9.67 -15.91 -24.80
C VAL A 231 9.87 -14.48 -24.30
N TRP A 232 11.00 -14.20 -23.64
CA TRP A 232 11.35 -12.85 -23.24
C TRP A 232 11.40 -11.91 -24.45
N ASP A 233 12.20 -12.25 -25.45
CA ASP A 233 12.46 -11.39 -26.61
C ASP A 233 11.21 -11.17 -27.48
N GLU A 234 10.39 -12.21 -27.68
CA GLU A 234 9.24 -12.17 -28.58
C GLU A 234 7.92 -11.76 -27.92
N LEU A 235 7.82 -11.81 -26.58
CA LEU A 235 6.57 -11.54 -25.87
C LEU A 235 6.76 -10.60 -24.69
N VAL A 236 7.61 -10.91 -23.72
CA VAL A 236 7.63 -10.15 -22.45
C VAL A 236 8.25 -8.77 -22.61
N ASP A 237 9.41 -8.69 -23.26
CA ASP A 237 10.23 -7.48 -23.36
C ASP A 237 9.50 -6.31 -24.04
N GLY A 238 8.64 -6.61 -25.02
CA GLY A 238 7.90 -5.61 -25.79
C GLY A 238 6.52 -5.25 -25.24
N ASN A 239 6.03 -5.92 -24.20
CA ASN A 239 4.66 -5.74 -23.69
C ASN A 239 4.67 -5.24 -22.24
N ASP A 240 4.58 -3.93 -22.06
CA ASP A 240 4.67 -3.28 -20.75
C ASP A 240 3.60 -3.71 -19.73
N GLN A 241 2.50 -4.27 -20.24
CA GLN A 241 1.43 -4.85 -19.41
C GLN A 241 1.94 -6.00 -18.53
N ILE A 242 2.90 -6.79 -19.00
CA ILE A 242 3.42 -7.95 -18.27
C ILE A 242 4.36 -7.46 -17.19
N PHE A 243 3.98 -7.67 -15.93
CA PHE A 243 4.78 -7.28 -14.76
C PHE A 243 5.22 -8.48 -13.91
N LEU A 244 4.54 -9.62 -14.04
CA LEU A 244 4.83 -10.85 -13.32
C LEU A 244 4.74 -12.05 -14.28
N THR A 245 5.79 -12.87 -14.28
CA THR A 245 5.81 -14.17 -14.96
C THR A 245 6.05 -15.30 -13.96
N LEU A 246 5.37 -16.42 -14.18
CA LEU A 246 5.37 -17.58 -13.31
C LEU A 246 5.57 -18.84 -14.14
N ASN A 247 6.59 -19.65 -13.83
CA ASN A 247 6.79 -20.95 -14.48
C ASN A 247 7.15 -22.11 -13.53
N GLY A 248 6.88 -23.32 -14.00
CA GLY A 248 7.20 -24.59 -13.35
C GLY A 248 8.44 -25.22 -13.97
N HIS A 249 8.38 -26.52 -14.26
CA HIS A 249 9.37 -27.34 -14.99
C HIS A 249 10.70 -27.56 -14.24
N TYR A 250 11.37 -26.47 -13.87
CA TYR A 250 12.70 -26.51 -13.27
C TYR A 250 12.66 -26.57 -11.76
N TRP A 251 13.67 -27.24 -11.19
CA TRP A 251 13.94 -27.32 -9.77
C TRP A 251 15.40 -26.90 -9.50
N PRO A 252 15.71 -26.15 -8.42
CA PRO A 252 14.84 -25.66 -7.33
C PRO A 252 14.15 -24.32 -7.61
N PRO A 253 13.21 -23.83 -6.77
CA PRO A 253 12.60 -22.50 -6.89
C PRO A 253 13.58 -21.34 -6.80
N GLY A 254 13.20 -20.19 -7.37
CA GLY A 254 14.04 -19.01 -7.49
C GLY A 254 13.36 -17.87 -8.24
N ARG A 255 14.06 -16.74 -8.36
CA ARG A 255 13.52 -15.54 -9.02
C ARG A 255 14.60 -14.65 -9.63
N MET A 256 14.19 -13.81 -10.56
CA MET A 256 14.98 -12.69 -11.06
C MET A 256 14.07 -11.50 -11.40
N VAL A 257 14.68 -10.32 -11.58
CA VAL A 257 14.01 -9.11 -12.05
C VAL A 257 14.75 -8.59 -13.26
N LYS A 258 14.00 -8.20 -14.30
CA LYS A 258 14.56 -7.62 -15.52
C LYS A 258 13.68 -6.48 -16.03
N ARG A 259 14.31 -5.41 -16.50
CA ARG A 259 13.60 -4.29 -17.13
C ARG A 259 13.20 -4.63 -18.56
N ASN A 260 11.94 -4.35 -18.90
CA ASN A 260 11.42 -4.43 -20.26
C ASN A 260 11.83 -3.20 -21.10
N LYS A 261 11.44 -3.17 -22.39
CA LYS A 261 11.70 -2.03 -23.29
C LYS A 261 11.03 -0.72 -22.86
N ALA A 262 9.99 -0.76 -22.04
CA ALA A 262 9.35 0.44 -21.47
C ALA A 262 10.12 0.98 -20.25
N GLY A 263 11.18 0.28 -19.79
CA GLY A 263 12.00 0.68 -18.66
C GLY A 263 11.45 0.26 -17.30
N HIS A 264 10.36 -0.52 -17.27
CA HIS A 264 9.74 -1.01 -16.03
C HIS A 264 10.23 -2.42 -15.68
N ASP A 265 10.31 -2.69 -14.39
CA ASP A 265 10.67 -4.00 -13.87
C ASP A 265 9.58 -5.04 -14.18
N VAL A 266 10.04 -6.24 -14.57
CA VAL A 266 9.26 -7.47 -14.70
C VAL A 266 9.85 -8.49 -13.75
N HIS A 267 8.99 -9.09 -12.92
CA HIS A 267 9.37 -10.11 -11.95
C HIS A 267 9.17 -11.50 -12.55
N LEU A 268 10.23 -12.30 -12.61
CA LEU A 268 10.20 -13.63 -13.20
C LEU A 268 10.48 -14.67 -12.13
N HIS A 269 9.48 -15.49 -11.81
CA HIS A 269 9.58 -16.47 -10.74
C HIS A 269 9.41 -17.88 -11.28
N ILE A 270 10.24 -18.77 -10.76
CA ILE A 270 10.03 -20.21 -10.89
C ILE A 270 9.58 -20.82 -9.58
N THR A 271 8.71 -21.79 -9.69
CA THR A 271 8.31 -22.62 -8.57
C THR A 271 7.94 -24.00 -9.07
N ASN A 272 8.61 -25.00 -8.54
CA ASN A 272 8.29 -26.42 -8.70
C ASN A 272 8.50 -27.03 -7.31
N TYR A 273 7.64 -27.96 -6.88
CA TYR A 273 7.77 -28.66 -5.60
C TYR A 273 7.79 -30.18 -5.72
N GLN A 274 7.77 -30.73 -6.94
CA GLN A 274 7.63 -32.17 -7.20
C GLN A 274 8.64 -33.01 -6.41
N ASP A 275 9.89 -32.55 -6.29
CA ASP A 275 10.99 -33.29 -5.65
C ASP A 275 11.03 -33.11 -4.12
N ARG A 276 10.02 -32.46 -3.52
CA ARG A 276 9.84 -32.42 -2.07
C ARG A 276 9.08 -33.63 -1.55
N TYR A 277 9.02 -33.75 -0.21
CA TYR A 277 8.31 -34.81 0.48
C TYR A 277 6.92 -35.08 -0.12
N TYR A 278 6.63 -36.36 -0.36
CA TYR A 278 5.34 -36.84 -0.86
C TYR A 278 4.95 -36.23 -2.22
N GLY A 279 5.90 -36.13 -3.15
CA GLY A 279 5.67 -35.55 -4.48
C GLY A 279 5.31 -34.06 -4.41
N GLY A 280 5.89 -33.35 -3.45
CA GLY A 280 5.54 -31.96 -3.14
C GLY A 280 4.24 -31.75 -2.36
N GLY A 281 3.43 -32.79 -2.15
CA GLY A 281 2.23 -32.73 -1.31
C GLY A 281 1.24 -31.63 -1.71
N ALA A 282 1.14 -31.33 -3.01
CA ALA A 282 0.34 -30.26 -3.60
C ALA A 282 0.52 -28.90 -2.88
N MET A 283 1.76 -28.57 -2.51
CA MET A 283 2.12 -27.25 -1.99
C MET A 283 1.70 -26.14 -2.96
N ILE A 284 1.28 -25.02 -2.38
CA ILE A 284 0.89 -23.82 -3.12
C ILE A 284 1.76 -22.65 -2.72
N ARG A 285 2.01 -21.77 -3.69
CA ARG A 285 2.59 -20.45 -3.47
C ARG A 285 1.48 -19.40 -3.55
N LEU A 286 1.37 -18.59 -2.52
CA LEU A 286 0.36 -17.54 -2.39
C LEU A 286 1.01 -16.18 -2.68
N TYR A 287 0.48 -15.46 -3.66
CA TYR A 287 0.90 -14.10 -4.00
C TYR A 287 -0.18 -13.14 -3.50
N ARG A 288 0.02 -12.61 -2.29
CA ARG A 288 -0.92 -11.70 -1.63
C ARG A 288 -0.59 -10.26 -2.01
N PHE A 289 -1.40 -9.68 -2.86
CA PHE A 289 -1.34 -8.27 -3.22
C PHE A 289 -1.85 -7.43 -2.05
N ASP A 290 -1.15 -6.34 -1.73
CA ASP A 290 -1.61 -5.29 -0.84
C ASP A 290 -1.39 -3.95 -1.55
N LEU A 291 -2.44 -3.47 -2.20
CA LEU A 291 -2.39 -2.25 -3.01
C LEU A 291 -2.17 -0.99 -2.15
N ALA A 292 -2.50 -1.03 -0.87
CA ALA A 292 -2.29 0.10 0.04
C ALA A 292 -0.84 0.19 0.50
N ARG A 293 -0.19 -0.97 0.71
CA ARG A 293 1.24 -1.05 1.05
C ARG A 293 2.16 -1.04 -0.17
N ASN A 294 1.63 -1.09 -1.40
CA ASN A 294 2.43 -1.24 -2.61
C ASN A 294 3.35 -2.47 -2.56
N VAL A 295 2.83 -3.60 -2.10
CA VAL A 295 3.58 -4.86 -2.05
C VAL A 295 2.79 -6.06 -2.58
N ILE A 296 3.53 -7.10 -2.96
CA ILE A 296 3.02 -8.46 -3.06
C ILE A 296 3.81 -9.31 -2.05
N ASP A 297 3.14 -9.84 -1.03
CA ASP A 297 3.73 -10.76 -0.07
C ASP A 297 3.57 -12.20 -0.60
N VAL A 298 4.69 -12.90 -0.76
CA VAL A 298 4.77 -14.27 -1.29
C VAL A 298 5.12 -15.23 -0.17
N ARG A 299 4.34 -16.32 -0.04
CA ARG A 299 4.63 -17.43 0.87
C ARG A 299 4.24 -18.77 0.28
N THR A 300 4.93 -19.83 0.68
CA THR A 300 4.66 -21.20 0.24
C THR A 300 4.21 -22.07 1.40
N VAL A 301 3.09 -22.76 1.23
CA VAL A 301 2.48 -23.62 2.26
C VAL A 301 1.96 -24.94 1.70
N SER A 302 1.86 -25.96 2.55
CA SER A 302 1.12 -27.20 2.27
C SER A 302 -0.19 -27.22 3.08
N PRO A 303 -1.33 -26.89 2.45
CA PRO A 303 -2.63 -26.99 3.13
C PRO A 303 -2.94 -28.40 3.62
N TRP A 304 -2.55 -29.43 2.86
CA TRP A 304 -2.76 -30.83 3.21
C TRP A 304 -2.07 -31.24 4.52
N LEU A 305 -0.83 -30.80 4.74
CA LEU A 305 -0.11 -31.08 5.97
C LEU A 305 -0.64 -30.20 7.12
N ALA A 306 -0.98 -28.94 6.85
CA ALA A 306 -1.57 -28.05 7.86
C ALA A 306 -2.86 -28.64 8.48
N ASP A 307 -3.74 -29.22 7.64
CA ASP A 307 -4.99 -29.87 8.07
C ASP A 307 -4.78 -31.10 8.97
N GLN A 308 -3.57 -31.66 9.02
CA GLN A 308 -3.23 -32.86 9.78
C GLN A 308 -2.52 -32.58 11.11
N ALA A 309 -2.13 -31.32 11.37
CA ALA A 309 -1.51 -30.94 12.63
C ALA A 309 -2.46 -31.17 13.82
N PRO A 310 -2.00 -31.69 14.98
CA PRO A 310 -0.61 -31.88 15.40
C PRO A 310 -0.03 -33.29 15.17
N ARG A 311 -0.69 -34.18 14.42
CA ARG A 311 -0.32 -35.62 14.34
C ARG A 311 0.92 -35.95 13.50
N LEU A 312 1.59 -34.93 12.97
CA LEU A 312 2.68 -35.05 12.02
C LEU A 312 4.00 -35.46 12.70
N ASN A 313 4.90 -36.08 11.94
CA ASN A 313 6.30 -36.26 12.35
C ASN A 313 7.15 -35.01 12.03
N GLU A 314 8.46 -35.06 12.30
CA GLU A 314 9.36 -33.92 12.08
C GLU A 314 9.48 -33.52 10.60
N LEU A 315 9.72 -34.48 9.71
CA LEU A 315 9.83 -34.24 8.26
C LEU A 315 8.56 -33.57 7.73
N GLN A 316 7.39 -34.09 8.09
CA GLN A 316 6.10 -33.53 7.68
C GLN A 316 5.89 -32.11 8.22
N ARG A 317 6.30 -31.83 9.47
CA ARG A 317 6.18 -30.47 10.04
C ARG A 317 7.04 -29.45 9.31
N GLN A 318 8.23 -29.84 8.84
CA GLN A 318 9.12 -28.97 8.07
C GLN A 318 8.55 -28.59 6.70
N GLU A 319 7.53 -29.32 6.22
CA GLU A 319 6.87 -29.10 4.93
C GLU A 319 5.49 -28.44 5.10
N ILE A 320 5.08 -28.00 6.29
CA ILE A 320 3.83 -27.23 6.42
C ILE A 320 3.97 -25.86 5.75
N GLU A 321 5.11 -25.21 5.95
CA GLU A 321 5.43 -23.89 5.41
C GLU A 321 6.91 -23.83 5.05
N ARG A 322 7.23 -23.20 3.92
CA ARG A 322 8.60 -22.95 3.49
C ARG A 322 8.97 -21.51 3.79
N THR A 323 10.02 -21.31 4.59
CA THR A 323 10.45 -19.98 5.07
C THR A 323 11.77 -19.51 4.45
N GLY A 324 12.27 -20.19 3.41
CA GLY A 324 13.49 -19.82 2.71
C GLY A 324 13.31 -18.56 1.85
N PRO A 325 14.39 -17.87 1.46
CA PRO A 325 14.32 -16.61 0.71
C PRO A 325 13.65 -16.71 -0.67
N ALA A 326 13.63 -17.93 -1.25
CA ALA A 326 12.94 -18.23 -2.51
C ALA A 326 11.45 -18.55 -2.32
N ASP A 327 11.00 -18.80 -1.08
CA ASP A 327 9.65 -19.27 -0.76
C ASP A 327 8.84 -18.25 0.07
N TYR A 328 9.52 -17.39 0.85
CA TYR A 328 8.91 -16.38 1.71
C TYR A 328 9.59 -15.03 1.49
N PHE A 329 8.90 -14.08 0.86
CA PHE A 329 9.46 -12.76 0.51
C PHE A 329 8.39 -11.74 0.13
N SER A 330 8.76 -10.47 0.02
CA SER A 330 7.89 -9.41 -0.48
C SER A 330 8.47 -8.79 -1.74
N LEU A 331 7.61 -8.45 -2.70
CA LEU A 331 7.93 -7.59 -3.83
C LEU A 331 7.39 -6.20 -3.55
N GLU A 332 8.21 -5.17 -3.68
CA GLU A 332 7.74 -3.78 -3.67
C GLU A 332 7.33 -3.38 -5.09
N ILE A 333 6.08 -2.96 -5.26
CA ILE A 333 5.54 -2.50 -6.53
C ILE A 333 4.63 -1.32 -6.24
N ASP A 334 5.05 -0.11 -6.61
CA ASP A 334 4.14 1.03 -6.70
C ASP A 334 3.16 0.77 -7.85
N PHE A 335 1.99 0.19 -7.54
CA PHE A 335 1.04 -0.26 -8.56
C PHE A 335 0.45 0.89 -9.36
N GLU A 336 0.33 2.08 -8.77
CA GLU A 336 -0.17 3.26 -9.46
C GLU A 336 0.88 3.73 -10.48
N SER A 337 2.12 3.94 -10.05
CA SER A 337 3.21 4.34 -10.94
C SER A 337 3.50 3.28 -12.01
N ARG A 338 3.56 2.00 -11.63
CA ARG A 338 3.90 0.88 -12.52
C ARG A 338 2.92 0.76 -13.69
N PHE A 339 1.65 1.10 -13.48
CA PHE A 339 0.59 0.94 -14.47
C PHE A 339 0.05 2.27 -15.04
N ALA A 340 0.57 3.42 -14.60
CA ALA A 340 0.08 4.74 -15.01
C ALA A 340 0.04 4.94 -16.53
N GLY A 341 0.99 4.35 -17.27
CA GLY A 341 1.11 4.51 -18.72
C GLY A 341 -0.02 3.87 -19.53
N PHE A 342 -0.71 2.87 -19.00
CA PHE A 342 -1.74 2.13 -19.76
C PHE A 342 -3.01 1.80 -18.95
N ALA A 343 -2.93 1.76 -17.63
CA ALA A 343 -4.04 1.48 -16.72
C ALA A 343 -4.05 2.44 -15.51
N PRO A 344 -4.17 3.76 -15.73
CA PRO A 344 -4.20 4.74 -14.65
C PRO A 344 -5.44 4.51 -13.76
N VAL A 345 -5.28 4.69 -12.45
CA VAL A 345 -6.42 4.71 -11.53
C VAL A 345 -7.13 6.05 -11.72
N PRO A 346 -8.43 6.07 -12.08
CA PRO A 346 -9.15 7.33 -12.21
C PRO A 346 -9.17 8.06 -10.87
N VAL A 347 -8.68 9.29 -10.85
CA VAL A 347 -8.78 10.17 -9.69
C VAL A 347 -10.26 10.48 -9.48
N PRO A 348 -10.89 10.11 -8.33
CA PRO A 348 -12.29 10.43 -8.10
C PRO A 348 -12.49 11.96 -8.10
N PRO A 349 -13.65 12.48 -8.50
CA PRO A 349 -13.87 13.93 -8.49
C PRO A 349 -13.68 14.52 -7.09
N ALA A 350 -13.31 15.80 -7.02
CA ALA A 350 -13.23 16.52 -5.75
C ALA A 350 -14.57 16.44 -5.01
N ARG A 351 -14.54 16.22 -3.69
CA ARG A 351 -15.75 16.28 -2.87
C ARG A 351 -16.20 17.74 -2.78
N PRO A 352 -17.50 18.08 -2.92
CA PRO A 352 -17.97 19.46 -2.83
C PRO A 352 -17.59 20.14 -1.50
N ALA A 353 -17.24 21.43 -1.54
CA ALA A 353 -16.81 22.17 -0.37
C ALA A 353 -17.91 22.26 0.69
N GLU A 354 -19.17 22.40 0.25
CA GLU A 354 -20.34 22.50 1.11
C GLU A 354 -20.51 21.24 1.97
N ARG A 355 -20.12 20.07 1.47
CA ARG A 355 -20.15 18.81 2.24
C ARG A 355 -19.10 18.75 3.35
N GLN A 356 -18.08 19.60 3.29
CA GLN A 356 -17.06 19.72 4.34
C GLN A 356 -17.41 20.82 5.36
N LEU A 357 -18.46 21.61 5.13
CA LEU A 357 -18.94 22.64 6.06
C LEU A 357 -19.88 22.04 7.10
N ILE A 358 -19.28 21.38 8.10
CA ILE A 358 -20.02 20.81 9.23
C ILE A 358 -20.37 21.88 10.28
N ARG A 359 -21.27 21.54 11.20
CA ARG A 359 -21.67 22.44 12.28
C ARG A 359 -20.44 22.89 13.08
N GLY A 360 -20.26 24.21 13.17
CA GLY A 360 -19.16 24.83 13.90
C GLY A 360 -17.91 25.09 13.06
N THR A 361 -17.90 24.84 11.74
CA THR A 361 -16.79 25.26 10.87
C THR A 361 -16.58 26.78 10.99
N VAL A 362 -15.38 27.15 11.38
CA VAL A 362 -14.92 28.53 11.59
C VAL A 362 -14.18 29.03 10.35
N ALA A 363 -13.34 28.18 9.77
CA ALA A 363 -12.65 28.47 8.52
C ALA A 363 -12.46 27.17 7.72
N TYR A 364 -12.51 27.27 6.41
CA TYR A 364 -12.17 26.17 5.52
C TYR A 364 -11.47 26.69 4.28
N TRP A 365 -10.23 26.26 4.07
CA TRP A 365 -9.42 26.69 2.94
C TRP A 365 -9.11 25.50 2.04
N ARG A 366 -9.44 25.67 0.76
CA ARG A 366 -9.00 24.81 -0.33
C ARG A 366 -7.99 25.55 -1.16
N PHE A 367 -7.02 24.80 -1.66
CA PHE A 367 -5.89 25.34 -2.38
C PHE A 367 -5.96 24.94 -3.84
N GLU A 368 -6.96 25.46 -4.54
CA GLU A 368 -7.25 25.13 -5.93
C GLU A 368 -6.79 26.26 -6.85
N GLY A 369 -5.93 25.93 -7.81
CA GLY A 369 -5.40 26.86 -8.80
C GLY A 369 -4.64 26.14 -9.90
N ARG A 370 -4.11 26.88 -10.88
CA ARG A 370 -3.29 26.29 -11.95
C ARG A 370 -1.98 25.79 -11.35
N ASP A 371 -1.66 24.53 -11.56
CA ASP A 371 -0.40 23.92 -11.11
C ASP A 371 0.82 24.79 -11.48
N GLY A 372 1.73 24.98 -10.53
CA GLY A 372 2.91 25.82 -10.67
C GLY A 372 2.68 27.33 -10.53
N ALA A 373 1.43 27.82 -10.57
CA ALA A 373 1.16 29.26 -10.49
C ALA A 373 1.35 29.80 -9.05
N PRO A 374 1.90 31.03 -8.89
CA PRO A 374 1.99 31.67 -7.59
C PRO A 374 0.59 31.88 -6.98
N VAL A 375 0.53 31.81 -5.65
CA VAL A 375 -0.70 32.12 -4.90
C VAL A 375 -0.73 33.62 -4.60
N ASP A 376 -1.88 34.28 -4.73
CA ASP A 376 -2.06 35.69 -4.30
C ASP A 376 -2.82 35.80 -2.97
N GLY A 377 -3.72 34.86 -2.73
CA GLY A 377 -4.54 34.73 -1.53
C GLY A 377 -5.48 33.54 -1.64
N VAL A 378 -6.17 33.20 -0.55
CA VAL A 378 -7.09 32.04 -0.51
C VAL A 378 -8.38 32.45 0.20
N ARG A 379 -9.52 32.20 -0.43
CA ARG A 379 -10.83 32.52 0.14
C ARG A 379 -11.22 31.50 1.22
N ASP A 380 -11.86 31.98 2.28
CA ASP A 380 -12.50 31.15 3.29
C ASP A 380 -13.85 30.64 2.78
N LEU A 381 -13.90 29.34 2.49
CA LEU A 381 -15.10 28.67 1.99
C LEU A 381 -16.16 28.44 3.07
N SER A 382 -15.87 28.72 4.34
CA SER A 382 -16.89 28.69 5.39
C SER A 382 -17.87 29.85 5.31
N GLY A 383 -17.53 30.91 4.56
CA GLY A 383 -18.33 32.13 4.44
C GLY A 383 -18.24 33.05 5.67
N ARG A 384 -17.25 32.86 6.55
CA ARG A 384 -17.08 33.64 7.79
C ARG A 384 -16.02 34.73 7.70
N GLY A 385 -15.47 34.97 6.51
CA GLY A 385 -14.55 36.07 6.25
C GLY A 385 -13.13 35.86 6.79
N ASN A 386 -12.70 34.60 6.97
CA ASN A 386 -11.34 34.28 7.39
C ASN A 386 -10.39 34.11 6.20
N ASP A 387 -10.49 35.00 5.22
CA ASP A 387 -9.67 34.95 4.01
C ASP A 387 -8.18 35.04 4.35
N LEU A 388 -7.36 34.37 3.54
CA LEU A 388 -5.91 34.35 3.68
C LEU A 388 -5.26 35.27 2.66
N VAL A 389 -4.30 36.04 3.15
CA VAL A 389 -3.44 36.94 2.37
C VAL A 389 -2.05 36.35 2.34
N ARG A 390 -1.42 36.37 1.17
CA ARG A 390 -0.04 35.96 1.01
C ARG A 390 0.95 36.93 1.65
N VAL A 391 2.02 36.38 2.20
CA VAL A 391 3.25 37.09 2.54
C VAL A 391 4.44 36.41 1.87
N THR A 392 5.30 37.20 1.23
CA THR A 392 6.58 36.74 0.65
C THR A 392 7.72 37.25 1.50
N LEU A 393 8.60 36.35 1.95
CA LEU A 393 9.76 36.71 2.76
C LEU A 393 10.87 37.34 1.89
N PRO A 394 11.71 38.24 2.44
CA PRO A 394 12.78 38.89 1.70
C PRO A 394 13.68 37.91 0.93
N GLY A 395 14.06 38.28 -0.29
CA GLY A 395 14.92 37.45 -1.15
C GLY A 395 14.24 36.23 -1.78
N SER A 396 12.90 36.14 -1.70
CA SER A 396 12.14 35.00 -2.24
C SER A 396 11.34 35.39 -3.48
N ALA A 397 11.27 34.48 -4.45
CA ALA A 397 10.47 34.65 -5.66
C ALA A 397 8.97 34.40 -5.39
N PRO A 398 8.06 34.95 -6.23
CA PRO A 398 6.63 34.66 -6.16
C PRO A 398 6.28 33.16 -6.14
N GLU A 399 7.07 32.34 -6.81
CA GLU A 399 6.84 30.89 -6.99
C GLU A 399 7.20 30.07 -5.75
N ALA A 400 7.83 30.70 -4.73
CA ALA A 400 8.18 30.04 -3.47
C ALA A 400 6.95 29.61 -2.64
N LEU A 401 5.77 30.13 -3.00
CA LEU A 401 4.47 29.60 -2.60
C LEU A 401 3.56 29.53 -3.85
N ARG A 402 3.26 28.31 -4.29
CA ARG A 402 2.52 28.05 -5.53
C ARG A 402 1.47 26.97 -5.37
N PHE A 403 0.47 26.97 -6.25
CA PHE A 403 -0.45 25.85 -6.37
C PHE A 403 0.28 24.61 -6.90
N SER A 404 -0.17 23.45 -6.46
CA SER A 404 0.33 22.15 -6.88
C SER A 404 -0.81 21.22 -7.29
N GLY A 405 -0.63 20.49 -8.40
CA GLY A 405 -1.49 19.40 -8.82
C GLY A 405 -1.33 18.13 -7.98
N GLU A 406 -0.42 18.12 -7.01
CA GLU A 406 -0.23 17.03 -6.08
C GLU A 406 -1.27 17.07 -4.95
N PHE A 407 -1.82 15.93 -4.55
CA PHE A 407 -2.84 15.86 -3.50
C PHE A 407 -2.88 14.48 -2.85
N SER A 408 -3.41 14.41 -1.62
CA SER A 408 -3.77 13.13 -1.00
C SER A 408 -5.00 12.53 -1.69
N PRO A 409 -5.02 11.24 -2.05
CA PRO A 409 -6.24 10.60 -2.56
C PRO A 409 -7.44 10.72 -1.62
N ARG A 410 -7.18 10.83 -0.30
CA ARG A 410 -8.18 10.95 0.76
C ARG A 410 -8.67 12.37 1.01
N GLN A 411 -7.96 13.40 0.55
CA GLN A 411 -8.39 14.78 0.81
C GLN A 411 -9.64 15.17 -0.02
N PRO A 412 -10.41 16.20 0.39
CA PRO A 412 -11.58 16.63 -0.36
C PRO A 412 -11.27 17.26 -1.73
N SER A 413 -10.31 18.18 -1.81
CA SER A 413 -9.91 18.82 -3.08
C SER A 413 -8.93 17.95 -3.89
N ARG A 414 -8.65 18.33 -5.14
CA ARG A 414 -7.65 17.67 -6.02
C ARG A 414 -6.47 18.58 -6.32
N SER A 415 -6.05 19.36 -5.34
CA SER A 415 -4.92 20.28 -5.44
C SER A 415 -4.38 20.62 -4.06
N SER A 416 -3.17 21.15 -4.00
CA SER A 416 -2.51 21.59 -2.76
C SER A 416 -1.71 22.85 -3.02
N LEU A 417 -1.05 23.37 -1.98
CA LEU A 417 0.04 24.32 -2.12
C LEU A 417 1.38 23.63 -1.94
N ARG A 418 2.36 24.06 -2.72
CA ARG A 418 3.77 23.77 -2.51
C ARG A 418 4.45 24.99 -1.88
N PHE A 419 5.10 24.77 -0.75
CA PHE A 419 5.92 25.74 -0.04
C PHE A 419 7.40 25.36 -0.20
N ASP A 420 8.23 26.31 -0.64
CA ASP A 420 9.69 26.16 -0.74
C ASP A 420 10.40 27.06 0.29
N GLY A 421 9.95 26.95 1.55
CA GLY A 421 10.43 27.74 2.66
C GLY A 421 11.73 27.23 3.28
N GLY A 422 12.34 28.07 4.11
CA GLY A 422 13.50 27.69 4.90
C GLY A 422 13.81 28.71 5.99
N LYS A 423 14.84 28.39 6.78
CA LYS A 423 15.33 29.24 7.87
C LYS A 423 16.79 29.65 7.67
N LYS A 424 17.20 30.68 8.42
CA LYS A 424 18.58 31.20 8.54
C LYS A 424 19.27 31.51 7.20
N PRO A 425 18.86 32.59 6.49
CA PRO A 425 17.75 33.49 6.82
C PRO A 425 16.38 32.90 6.45
N ALA A 426 15.31 33.45 7.04
CA ALA A 426 13.95 33.09 6.68
C ALA A 426 13.70 33.39 5.20
N ARG A 427 13.21 32.41 4.44
CA ARG A 427 12.88 32.53 3.01
C ARG A 427 11.63 31.74 2.68
N GLY A 428 10.99 32.04 1.55
CA GLY A 428 9.78 31.40 1.06
C GLY A 428 8.57 32.33 1.05
N GLY A 429 7.39 31.73 0.93
CA GLY A 429 6.11 32.41 1.13
C GLY A 429 5.25 31.66 2.14
N TYR A 430 4.35 32.38 2.79
CA TYR A 430 3.35 31.82 3.69
C TYR A 430 2.03 32.58 3.55
N LEU A 431 0.98 32.07 4.18
CA LEU A 431 -0.33 32.74 4.21
C LEU A 431 -0.63 33.20 5.65
N ARG A 432 -1.30 34.34 5.78
CA ARG A 432 -1.86 34.80 7.05
C ARG A 432 -3.32 35.15 6.90
N THR A 433 -4.12 35.01 7.93
CA THR A 433 -5.48 35.57 7.92
C THR A 433 -5.44 37.08 7.74
N ALA A 434 -6.40 37.63 6.98
CA ALA A 434 -6.61 39.06 6.88
C ALA A 434 -6.73 39.70 8.28
N ASP A 435 -6.31 40.96 8.43
CA ASP A 435 -6.31 41.64 9.74
C ASP A 435 -7.72 41.70 10.37
N SER A 436 -8.75 41.79 9.52
CA SER A 436 -10.17 41.80 9.89
C SER A 436 -10.80 40.41 10.11
N ALA A 437 -10.05 39.31 9.92
CA ALA A 437 -10.59 37.96 10.02
C ALA A 437 -11.16 37.69 11.43
N PRO A 438 -12.45 37.30 11.58
CA PRO A 438 -13.05 37.09 12.89
C PRO A 438 -12.31 36.06 13.76
N MET A 439 -11.71 35.03 13.15
CA MET A 439 -10.96 34.00 13.90
C MET A 439 -9.72 34.55 14.61
N ASN A 440 -9.23 35.74 14.25
CA ASN A 440 -8.11 36.39 14.96
C ASN A 440 -8.48 36.75 16.41
N ALA A 441 -9.76 36.86 16.74
CA ALA A 441 -10.24 37.13 18.09
C ALA A 441 -10.54 35.86 18.91
N GLU A 442 -10.59 34.69 18.25
CA GLU A 442 -11.05 33.46 18.89
C GLU A 442 -10.03 32.89 19.88
N THR A 443 -10.56 32.39 21.01
CA THR A 443 -9.81 31.65 22.04
C THR A 443 -10.14 30.16 22.03
N PHE A 444 -11.22 29.77 21.35
CA PHE A 444 -11.70 28.38 21.32
C PHE A 444 -11.84 27.74 22.72
N ALA A 445 -12.24 28.52 23.72
CA ALA A 445 -12.31 28.06 25.11
C ALA A 445 -13.24 26.85 25.35
N ARG A 446 -14.19 26.61 24.44
CA ARG A 446 -15.11 25.45 24.46
C ARG A 446 -14.63 24.26 23.63
N GLY A 447 -13.41 24.32 23.09
CA GLY A 447 -12.82 23.31 22.24
C GLY A 447 -12.69 23.73 20.78
N TYR A 448 -11.93 22.94 20.04
CA TYR A 448 -11.65 23.14 18.62
C TYR A 448 -11.23 21.83 17.96
N THR A 449 -11.29 21.81 16.63
CA THR A 449 -10.56 20.86 15.79
C THR A 449 -9.87 21.64 14.69
N ILE A 450 -8.56 21.43 14.57
CA ILE A 450 -7.75 21.97 13.47
C ILE A 450 -7.18 20.78 12.73
N GLU A 451 -7.46 20.66 11.45
CA GLU A 451 -7.00 19.55 10.63
C GLU A 451 -6.45 19.99 9.28
N ALA A 452 -5.47 19.24 8.77
CA ALA A 452 -4.79 19.53 7.52
C ALA A 452 -4.29 18.24 6.84
N PHE A 453 -4.10 18.29 5.52
CA PHE A 453 -3.36 17.28 4.76
C PHE A 453 -1.96 17.79 4.47
N VAL A 454 -0.93 17.00 4.76
CA VAL A 454 0.47 17.42 4.70
C VAL A 454 1.29 16.35 4.01
N LYS A 455 2.23 16.75 3.15
CA LYS A 455 3.26 15.86 2.63
C LYS A 455 4.63 16.51 2.73
N LEU A 456 5.61 15.72 3.16
CA LEU A 456 6.99 16.18 3.35
C LEU A 456 7.88 15.67 2.22
N PRO A 457 8.79 16.51 1.70
CA PRO A 457 9.75 16.08 0.68
C PRO A 457 10.84 15.20 1.28
N GLU A 458 11.53 14.45 0.42
CA GLU A 458 12.63 13.55 0.81
C GLU A 458 13.79 14.27 1.51
N ASP A 459 14.00 15.54 1.17
CA ASP A 459 15.07 16.38 1.73
C ASP A 459 14.68 17.09 3.04
N PHE A 460 13.47 16.89 3.58
CA PHE A 460 13.00 17.61 4.78
C PHE A 460 13.95 17.46 5.99
N LYS A 461 14.54 16.26 6.16
CA LYS A 461 15.40 15.91 7.30
C LYS A 461 16.87 16.31 7.12
N ASP A 462 17.20 17.14 6.12
CA ASP A 462 18.57 17.61 5.86
C ASP A 462 19.10 18.65 6.88
N GLY A 463 18.31 18.96 7.91
CA GLY A 463 18.64 19.93 8.96
C GLY A 463 18.23 21.38 8.64
N LYS A 464 17.77 21.68 7.42
CA LYS A 464 17.39 23.04 7.00
C LYS A 464 15.92 23.38 7.26
N HIS A 465 15.07 22.39 7.51
CA HIS A 465 13.62 22.58 7.57
C HIS A 465 12.98 22.22 8.92
N SER A 466 13.77 21.76 9.89
CA SER A 466 13.27 21.45 11.24
C SER A 466 12.59 22.65 11.89
N TRP A 467 11.54 22.40 12.67
CA TRP A 467 10.71 23.38 13.37
C TRP A 467 9.91 24.33 12.47
N ALA A 468 9.80 24.02 11.18
CA ALA A 468 8.79 24.65 10.33
C ALA A 468 7.38 24.37 10.89
N ALA A 469 6.50 25.37 10.80
CA ALA A 469 5.11 25.24 11.21
C ALA A 469 4.16 25.24 10.01
N ILE A 470 3.14 24.40 10.13
CA ILE A 470 2.10 24.16 9.13
C ILE A 470 0.94 25.10 9.38
N PHE A 471 0.56 25.23 10.65
CA PHE A 471 -0.50 26.11 11.12
C PHE A 471 -0.07 26.69 12.46
N GLY A 472 -0.21 27.99 12.66
CA GLY A 472 0.22 28.61 13.90
C GLY A 472 -0.34 30.00 14.08
N ARG A 473 0.08 30.65 15.16
CA ARG A 473 -0.35 32.00 15.49
C ARG A 473 0.85 32.93 15.56
N GLN A 474 0.74 34.11 14.96
CA GLN A 474 1.86 35.04 14.94
C GLN A 474 2.19 35.57 16.33
N GLY A 475 1.18 35.91 17.16
CA GLY A 475 1.43 36.45 18.49
C GLY A 475 2.01 35.42 19.48
N SER A 476 2.92 35.87 20.33
CA SER A 476 3.62 35.06 21.33
C SER A 476 2.84 34.89 22.64
N GLY A 477 3.20 33.89 23.45
CA GLY A 477 2.62 33.67 24.78
C GLY A 477 2.73 34.89 25.69
N GLY A 478 3.86 35.60 25.65
CA GLY A 478 4.08 36.82 26.42
C GLY A 478 3.07 37.93 26.08
N LYS A 479 2.74 38.11 24.80
CA LYS A 479 1.68 39.05 24.37
C LYS A 479 0.28 38.63 24.82
N ALA A 480 0.07 37.33 25.06
CA ALA A 480 -1.15 36.81 25.68
C ALA A 480 -1.12 36.84 27.22
N GLY A 481 -0.12 37.50 27.83
CA GLY A 481 0.03 37.60 29.29
C GLY A 481 0.57 36.34 29.97
N LYS A 482 1.19 35.42 29.21
CA LYS A 482 1.75 34.18 29.75
C LYS A 482 3.18 34.39 30.23
N THR A 483 3.51 33.75 31.35
CA THR A 483 4.81 33.89 32.01
C THR A 483 5.51 32.56 32.27
N GLY A 484 4.89 31.43 31.91
CA GLY A 484 5.46 30.09 32.07
C GLY A 484 6.19 29.65 30.80
N ASP A 485 7.11 28.68 30.97
CA ASP A 485 7.96 28.14 29.90
C ASP A 485 8.71 29.25 29.13
N ASP A 486 8.65 29.26 27.80
CA ASP A 486 9.24 30.31 26.95
C ASP A 486 8.13 31.25 26.41
N PRO A 487 7.97 32.48 26.96
CA PRO A 487 6.95 33.42 26.50
C PRO A 487 7.15 33.92 25.06
N GLY A 488 8.32 33.70 24.44
CA GLY A 488 8.58 34.04 23.05
C GLY A 488 7.94 33.09 22.06
N GLU A 489 7.61 31.87 22.48
CA GLU A 489 6.91 30.88 21.66
C GLU A 489 5.52 31.37 21.22
N PRO A 490 5.04 30.97 20.03
CA PRO A 490 3.72 31.36 19.56
C PRO A 490 2.63 30.78 20.46
N SER A 491 1.53 31.53 20.62
CA SER A 491 0.39 31.07 21.44
C SER A 491 -0.23 29.75 20.97
N ALA A 492 -0.05 29.39 19.69
CA ALA A 492 -0.35 28.08 19.13
C ALA A 492 0.56 27.78 17.93
N THR A 493 1.05 26.54 17.82
CA THR A 493 1.75 26.07 16.63
C THR A 493 1.59 24.56 16.42
N LEU A 494 1.34 24.18 15.17
CA LEU A 494 1.49 22.84 14.62
C LEU A 494 2.81 22.80 13.85
N SER A 495 3.87 22.39 14.54
CA SER A 495 5.24 22.36 14.03
C SER A 495 5.69 20.94 13.69
N LEU A 496 6.79 20.84 12.95
CA LEU A 496 7.47 19.59 12.63
C LEU A 496 8.85 19.59 13.27
N SER A 497 9.20 18.53 14.00
CA SER A 497 10.54 18.38 14.58
C SER A 497 11.62 18.16 13.51
N ASP A 498 12.87 18.03 13.94
CA ASP A 498 13.98 17.55 13.12
C ASP A 498 13.77 16.16 12.54
N GLY A 499 13.25 15.22 13.34
CA GLY A 499 12.79 13.90 12.91
C GLY A 499 11.47 13.92 12.15
N ALA A 500 10.98 15.09 11.70
CA ALA A 500 9.69 15.24 11.01
C ALA A 500 8.47 14.76 11.82
N ALA A 501 8.51 14.84 13.15
CA ALA A 501 7.36 14.50 13.98
C ALA A 501 6.47 15.74 14.22
N PHE A 502 5.15 15.57 14.16
CA PHE A 502 4.24 16.66 14.51
C PHE A 502 4.38 17.07 15.99
N GLN A 503 4.27 18.38 16.24
CA GLN A 503 4.14 18.96 17.57
C GLN A 503 2.99 19.96 17.54
N TRP A 504 1.94 19.71 18.32
CA TRP A 504 0.92 20.71 18.59
C TRP A 504 1.15 21.32 19.97
N ALA A 505 1.69 22.53 20.00
CA ALA A 505 2.00 23.28 21.21
C ALA A 505 1.08 24.50 21.33
N VAL A 506 0.45 24.69 22.50
CA VAL A 506 -0.43 25.83 22.76
C VAL A 506 -0.20 26.39 24.16
N PHE A 507 -0.30 27.70 24.29
CA PHE A 507 -0.57 28.36 25.56
C PHE A 507 -2.08 28.32 25.83
N PRO A 508 -2.58 27.54 26.80
CA PRO A 508 -4.03 27.43 27.04
C PRO A 508 -4.56 28.66 27.76
N VAL A 509 -5.88 28.90 27.74
CA VAL A 509 -6.47 30.03 28.47
C VAL A 509 -6.35 29.88 29.99
N ASN A 510 -6.40 28.64 30.50
CA ASN A 510 -6.55 28.31 31.91
C ASN A 510 -5.25 28.08 32.69
N GLN A 511 -4.07 28.21 32.06
CA GLN A 511 -2.77 28.03 32.72
C GLN A 511 -1.67 28.89 32.06
N ASN A 512 -0.51 29.01 32.73
CA ASN A 512 0.60 29.83 32.24
C ASN A 512 1.63 29.08 31.39
N GLY A 513 1.72 27.75 31.51
CA GLY A 513 2.64 26.93 30.73
C GLY A 513 2.03 26.36 29.44
N ILE A 514 2.90 25.96 28.53
CA ILE A 514 2.59 25.34 27.24
C ILE A 514 2.06 23.91 27.49
N SER A 515 1.01 23.55 26.76
CA SER A 515 0.55 22.16 26.63
C SER A 515 0.92 21.63 25.25
N THR A 516 1.68 20.54 25.20
CA THR A 516 2.24 20.02 23.95
C THR A 516 1.83 18.58 23.68
N CYS A 517 1.17 18.35 22.55
CA CYS A 517 0.96 17.03 21.98
C CYS A 517 2.10 16.70 21.01
N TRP A 518 2.57 15.45 21.02
CA TRP A 518 3.65 14.98 20.17
C TRP A 518 3.21 13.80 19.31
N GLY A 519 3.50 13.89 18.02
CA GLY A 519 3.41 12.80 17.06
C GLY A 519 4.61 11.85 17.12
N HIS A 520 4.61 10.90 16.19
CA HIS A 520 5.75 10.06 15.85
C HIS A 520 6.43 10.60 14.59
N GLU A 521 7.61 10.06 14.27
CA GLU A 521 8.32 10.38 13.03
C GLU A 521 7.49 9.99 11.81
N LEU A 522 7.32 10.93 10.88
CA LEU A 522 6.49 10.73 9.69
C LEU A 522 7.32 10.14 8.54
N ALA A 523 6.65 9.34 7.71
CA ALA A 523 7.16 8.94 6.41
C ALA A 523 7.30 10.19 5.51
N LEU A 524 8.41 10.26 4.78
CA LEU A 524 8.61 11.28 3.75
C LEU A 524 7.96 10.81 2.47
N ARG A 525 7.64 11.75 1.58
CA ARG A 525 7.00 11.50 0.26
C ARG A 525 5.57 10.94 0.33
N GLU A 526 4.98 10.84 1.51
CA GLU A 526 3.63 10.36 1.73
C GLU A 526 2.71 11.50 2.20
N TRP A 527 1.44 11.41 1.81
CA TRP A 527 0.39 12.32 2.27
C TRP A 527 -0.21 11.84 3.57
N ILE A 528 -0.28 12.73 4.55
CA ILE A 528 -0.70 12.43 5.91
C ILE A 528 -1.78 13.43 6.32
N HIS A 529 -2.87 12.95 6.90
CA HIS A 529 -3.83 13.80 7.59
C HIS A 529 -3.43 13.99 9.05
N VAL A 530 -3.49 15.22 9.53
CA VAL A 530 -3.27 15.55 10.95
C VAL A 530 -4.47 16.29 11.49
N ALA A 531 -4.90 15.97 12.71
CA ALA A 531 -5.95 16.71 13.41
C ALA A 531 -5.61 16.91 14.89
N ALA A 532 -5.63 18.16 15.35
CA ALA A 532 -5.56 18.52 16.77
C ALA A 532 -6.98 18.79 17.28
N VAL A 533 -7.49 17.92 18.14
CA VAL A 533 -8.86 17.99 18.68
C VAL A 533 -8.81 18.35 20.16
N ASN A 534 -9.35 19.50 20.53
CA ASN A 534 -9.54 19.92 21.92
C ASN A 534 -11.01 19.85 22.31
N ASP A 535 -11.33 19.09 23.35
CA ASP A 535 -12.70 18.90 23.88
C ASP A 535 -13.18 20.00 24.83
N GLY A 536 -12.45 21.12 24.89
CA GLY A 536 -12.63 22.19 25.88
C GLY A 536 -11.82 21.98 27.16
N ARG A 537 -11.19 20.82 27.33
CA ARG A 537 -10.37 20.49 28.50
C ARG A 537 -9.02 19.89 28.13
N ARG A 538 -8.92 19.07 27.09
CA ARG A 538 -7.69 18.37 26.68
C ARG A 538 -7.60 18.30 25.17
N THR A 539 -6.36 18.32 24.68
CA THR A 539 -6.08 18.11 23.26
C THR A 539 -5.62 16.68 23.00
N THR A 540 -6.15 16.07 21.96
CA THR A 540 -5.68 14.81 21.38
C THR A 540 -5.25 15.07 19.95
N LEU A 541 -4.00 14.71 19.62
CA LEU A 541 -3.49 14.75 18.26
C LEU A 541 -3.77 13.41 17.56
N TYR A 542 -4.22 13.50 16.32
CA TYR A 542 -4.49 12.36 15.44
C TYR A 542 -3.61 12.45 14.19
N VAL A 543 -3.14 11.29 13.73
CA VAL A 543 -2.45 11.10 12.46
C VAL A 543 -3.22 10.05 11.68
N ASP A 544 -3.72 10.40 10.49
CA ASP A 544 -4.59 9.58 9.63
C ASP A 544 -5.83 8.99 10.33
N GLY A 545 -6.37 9.75 11.30
CA GLY A 545 -7.52 9.34 12.11
C GLY A 545 -7.16 8.50 13.34
N CYS A 546 -5.88 8.17 13.53
CA CYS A 546 -5.38 7.41 14.69
C CYS A 546 -4.83 8.34 15.77
N ALA A 547 -5.34 8.23 17.01
CA ALA A 547 -4.83 9.01 18.13
C ALA A 547 -3.38 8.63 18.45
N VAL A 548 -2.49 9.62 18.60
CA VAL A 548 -1.11 9.39 19.02
C VAL A 548 -0.99 9.28 20.53
N LEU A 549 0.09 8.68 21.04
CA LEU A 549 0.22 8.39 22.47
C LEU A 549 0.56 9.63 23.31
N ARG A 550 1.45 10.51 22.82
CA ARG A 550 2.08 11.59 23.62
C ARG A 550 1.19 12.84 23.70
N ASN A 551 -0.04 12.66 24.19
CA ASN A 551 -1.01 13.71 24.47
C ASN A 551 -1.07 14.00 26.00
N PRO A 552 -0.94 15.25 26.46
CA PRO A 552 -0.96 15.59 27.88
C PRO A 552 -2.29 15.24 28.55
N LYS A 553 -2.19 14.74 29.81
CA LYS A 553 -3.36 14.55 30.69
C LYS A 553 -3.71 15.82 31.48
N THR A 554 -2.82 16.81 31.52
CA THR A 554 -3.08 18.08 32.20
C THR A 554 -4.17 18.86 31.46
N PRO A 555 -5.19 19.39 32.16
CA PRO A 555 -6.23 20.21 31.52
C PRO A 555 -5.67 21.48 30.86
N ALA A 556 -5.89 21.60 29.55
CA ALA A 556 -5.52 22.73 28.71
C ALA A 556 -6.75 23.15 27.86
N ALA A 557 -7.46 24.16 28.33
CA ALA A 557 -8.64 24.69 27.66
C ALA A 557 -8.24 25.74 26.62
N GLY A 558 -8.78 25.63 25.41
CA GLY A 558 -8.64 26.63 24.35
C GLY A 558 -7.20 27.05 24.05
N ILE A 559 -7.07 28.28 23.53
CA ILE A 559 -5.82 28.90 23.09
C ILE A 559 -5.85 30.35 23.55
N ALA A 560 -4.78 30.80 24.21
CA ALA A 560 -4.63 32.17 24.66
C ALA A 560 -4.58 33.14 23.45
N ASN A 561 -5.13 34.34 23.63
CA ASN A 561 -5.23 35.33 22.56
C ASN A 561 -4.19 36.46 22.72
N PRO A 562 -3.07 36.42 21.97
CA PRO A 562 -2.09 37.51 21.93
C PRO A 562 -2.41 38.62 20.90
N GLY A 563 -3.54 38.55 20.20
CA GLY A 563 -3.82 39.29 18.98
C GLY A 563 -3.10 38.73 17.75
N GLY A 564 -3.12 39.49 16.65
CA GLY A 564 -2.46 39.15 15.39
C GLY A 564 -3.16 38.08 14.56
N SER A 565 -2.59 37.80 13.39
CA SER A 565 -3.09 36.81 12.44
C SER A 565 -2.75 35.37 12.82
N TRP A 566 -3.56 34.44 12.31
CA TRP A 566 -3.18 33.04 12.16
C TRP A 566 -2.31 32.87 10.90
N LEU A 567 -1.39 31.92 10.96
CA LEU A 567 -0.39 31.63 9.93
C LEU A 567 -0.61 30.23 9.37
N ILE A 568 -0.46 30.10 8.05
CA ILE A 568 -0.36 28.82 7.36
C ILE A 568 0.99 28.76 6.65
N GLY A 569 1.79 27.76 7.00
CA GLY A 569 3.12 27.52 6.44
C GLY A 569 4.21 28.44 6.96
N ALA A 570 4.12 28.94 8.21
CA ALA A 570 5.17 29.71 8.85
C ALA A 570 5.20 29.54 10.37
N TYR A 571 6.42 29.50 10.91
CA TYR A 571 6.69 29.55 12.35
C TYR A 571 7.14 30.96 12.75
N ALA A 572 6.61 31.45 13.88
CA ALA A 572 6.94 32.74 14.43
C ALA A 572 7.42 32.62 15.88
N TYR A 573 8.49 33.35 16.20
CA TYR A 573 9.04 33.49 17.54
C TYR A 573 9.08 34.99 17.88
N ASP A 574 8.64 35.38 19.07
CA ASP A 574 8.50 36.78 19.48
C ASP A 574 7.71 37.65 18.48
N SER A 575 6.71 37.03 17.82
CA SER A 575 5.91 37.64 16.74
C SER A 575 6.65 37.95 15.44
N ILE A 576 7.88 37.46 15.29
CA ILE A 576 8.68 37.55 14.07
C ILE A 576 8.69 36.19 13.38
N VAL A 577 8.37 36.16 12.09
CA VAL A 577 8.43 34.92 11.30
C VAL A 577 9.89 34.58 11.00
N GLU A 578 10.39 33.48 11.59
CA GLU A 578 11.79 33.05 11.45
C GLU A 578 11.97 31.95 10.38
N GLN A 579 10.87 31.32 9.97
CA GLN A 579 10.90 30.19 9.05
C GLN A 579 9.57 30.01 8.33
N ALA A 580 9.61 29.78 7.01
CA ALA A 580 8.47 29.27 6.24
C ALA A 580 8.58 27.75 6.05
N PHE A 581 7.44 27.11 5.82
CA PHE A 581 7.30 25.67 5.62
C PHE A 581 7.93 25.19 4.32
N HIS A 582 8.41 23.94 4.30
CA HIS A 582 8.94 23.26 3.11
C HIS A 582 8.20 21.94 2.94
N GLY A 583 7.35 21.87 1.92
CA GLY A 583 6.48 20.72 1.69
C GLY A 583 5.16 21.08 1.02
N TRP A 584 4.23 20.14 1.02
CA TRP A 584 2.90 20.32 0.46
C TRP A 584 1.84 20.38 1.55
N LEU A 585 0.84 21.24 1.33
CA LEU A 585 -0.31 21.39 2.21
C LEU A 585 -1.59 21.33 1.38
N GLY A 586 -2.42 20.33 1.64
CA GLY A 586 -3.78 20.21 1.09
C GLY A 586 -4.80 20.93 1.96
N ASP A 587 -6.08 20.56 1.84
CA ASP A 587 -7.20 21.17 2.59
C ASP A 587 -6.89 21.42 4.07
N VAL A 588 -7.22 22.62 4.56
CA VAL A 588 -7.13 23.00 5.99
C VAL A 588 -8.50 23.42 6.49
N ARG A 589 -8.96 22.81 7.59
CA ARG A 589 -10.26 23.11 8.21
C ARG A 589 -10.10 23.40 9.69
N VAL A 590 -10.77 24.45 10.16
CA VAL A 590 -10.87 24.83 11.57
C VAL A 590 -12.33 24.78 11.99
N VAL A 591 -12.62 24.06 13.06
CA VAL A 591 -13.96 23.90 13.63
C VAL A 591 -13.92 24.31 15.10
N GLY A 592 -14.86 25.15 15.54
CA GLY A 592 -14.97 25.64 16.92
C GLY A 592 -15.56 24.64 17.92
N ARG A 593 -15.29 23.34 17.74
CA ARG A 593 -15.63 22.24 18.65
C ARG A 593 -14.75 21.03 18.40
N ALA A 594 -14.72 20.10 19.36
CA ALA A 594 -14.17 18.78 19.11
C ALA A 594 -15.01 18.01 18.07
N LEU A 595 -14.31 17.30 17.18
CA LEU A 595 -14.87 16.37 16.22
C LEU A 595 -14.58 14.93 16.64
N ASP A 596 -15.53 14.04 16.35
CA ASP A 596 -15.23 12.61 16.29
C ASP A 596 -14.38 12.30 15.03
N PRO A 597 -13.45 11.34 15.05
CA PRO A 597 -12.66 10.98 13.88
C PRO A 597 -13.48 10.66 12.62
N ARG A 598 -14.73 10.19 12.75
CA ARG A 598 -15.65 9.96 11.63
C ARG A 598 -16.10 11.26 10.93
N GLU A 599 -15.96 12.40 11.60
CA GLU A 599 -16.27 13.71 11.03
C GLU A 599 -15.05 14.37 10.35
N PHE A 600 -13.85 13.77 10.45
CA PHE A 600 -12.64 14.28 9.78
C PHE A 600 -12.79 14.26 8.26
N MET A 601 -11.94 15.03 7.57
CA MET A 601 -11.95 15.10 6.11
C MET A 601 -11.42 13.84 5.41
N LEU A 602 -11.40 12.67 6.06
CA LEU A 602 -10.72 11.46 5.57
C LEU A 602 -11.54 10.58 4.61
N GLY A 603 -12.84 10.84 4.45
CA GLY A 603 -13.72 10.06 3.58
C GLY A 603 -14.67 9.18 4.36
#